data_AF-A0A922MSR3-F1
#
_entry.id   AF-A0A922MSR3-F1
#
_cell.length_a   1.000
_cell.length_b   1.000
_cell.length_c   1.000
_cell.angle_alpha   90.00
_cell.angle_beta   90.00
_cell.angle_gamma   90.00
#
_symmetry.space_group_name_H-M   'P 1'
#
loop_
_entity.id
_entity.type
_entity.pdbx_description
1 polymer ?
#
loop_
_entity_poly.entity_id
_entity_poly.type
_entity_poly.pdbx_seq_one_letter_code
_entity_poly.pdbx_strand_id
1 'polypeptide(L)' 'MANKIRGYKECEVGTHAYTTGCGPLIPEPTCDEPSPVAGKGMICDYSSCYCDVPTVRDTVSGKCVPLDQCPKKKEE' A
#
# COMPACT_ATOMS: atom_id res chain seq x y z
N MET A 1 13.70 6.77 20.16
CA MET A 1 14.64 7.56 19.33
C MET A 1 14.72 6.90 17.97
N ALA A 2 13.88 7.29 17.01
CA ALA A 2 13.95 6.77 15.64
C ALA A 2 15.03 7.54 14.88
N ASN A 3 16.09 6.85 14.46
CA ASN A 3 17.25 7.43 13.79
C ASN A 3 16.91 7.72 12.33
N LYS A 4 16.66 8.99 12.03
CA LYS A 4 16.30 9.49 10.71
C LYS A 4 17.53 9.50 9.79
N ILE A 5 17.79 8.40 9.08
CA ILE A 5 18.77 8.35 7.99
C ILE A 5 18.15 9.01 6.75
N ARG A 6 18.85 10.00 6.23
CA ARG A 6 18.42 10.91 5.16
C ARG A 6 18.58 10.22 3.80
N GLY A 7 17.53 9.58 3.29
CA GLY A 7 17.55 9.03 1.92
C GLY A 7 16.33 8.22 1.48
N TYR A 8 15.64 7.56 2.42
CA TYR A 8 14.38 6.86 2.15
C TYR A 8 13.44 7.24 3.30
N LYS A 9 12.20 7.64 3.03
CA LYS A 9 11.22 7.69 4.11
C LYS A 9 11.11 6.26 4.63
N GLU A 10 11.48 6.02 5.88
CA GLU A 10 11.16 4.74 6.52
C GLU A 10 9.65 4.57 6.42
N CYS A 11 9.24 3.50 5.73
CA CYS A 11 7.84 3.17 5.63
C CYS A 11 7.28 2.86 7.01
N GLU A 12 6.02 3.22 7.24
CA GLU A 12 5.34 2.90 8.49
C GLU A 12 5.30 1.37 8.65
N VAL A 13 5.24 0.90 9.90
CA VAL A 13 5.15 -0.54 10.17
C VAL A 13 3.93 -1.13 9.46
N GLY A 14 4.14 -2.22 8.71
CA GLY A 14 3.12 -2.83 7.86
C GLY A 14 3.08 -2.28 6.43
N THR A 15 4.07 -1.47 6.05
CA THR A 15 4.28 -1.04 4.66
C THR A 15 5.72 -1.25 4.20
N HIS A 16 5.90 -1.48 2.90
CA HIS A 16 7.20 -1.60 2.24
C HIS A 16 7.34 -0.59 1.10
N ALA A 17 8.55 -0.09 0.84
CA ALA A 17 8.84 0.63 -0.38
C ALA A 17 9.36 -0.35 -1.44
N TYR A 18 9.04 -0.10 -2.71
CA TYR A 18 9.86 -0.66 -3.78
C TYR A 18 11.25 -0.02 -3.68
N THR A 19 12.28 -0.83 -3.52
CA THR A 19 13.66 -0.34 -3.35
C THR A 19 14.58 -0.75 -4.50
N THR A 20 14.15 -1.70 -5.34
CA THR A 20 14.94 -2.21 -6.47
C THR A 20 14.05 -2.60 -7.65
N GLY A 21 14.28 -1.97 -8.80
CA GLY A 21 13.67 -2.35 -10.08
C GLY A 21 12.19 -1.98 -10.22
N CYS A 22 11.72 -2.02 -11.47
CA CYS A 22 10.31 -1.87 -11.77
C CYS A 22 9.63 -3.24 -11.77
N GLY A 23 8.45 -3.34 -11.16
CA GLY A 23 7.61 -4.55 -11.20
C GLY A 23 6.43 -4.38 -12.16
N PRO A 24 5.69 -5.46 -12.50
CA PRO A 24 4.39 -5.32 -13.15
C PRO A 24 3.50 -4.32 -12.40
N LEU A 25 2.80 -3.46 -13.14
CA LEU A 25 1.88 -2.50 -12.54
C LEU A 25 0.67 -3.24 -11.95
N ILE A 26 0.78 -3.61 -10.68
CA ILE A 26 -0.31 -4.13 -9.87
C ILE A 26 -0.68 -3.02 -8.91
N PRO A 27 -1.89 -2.43 -9.02
CA PRO A 27 -2.36 -1.46 -8.04
C PRO A 27 -2.33 -2.05 -6.63
N GLU A 28 -2.15 -1.18 -5.64
CA GLU A 28 -2.24 -1.61 -4.25
C GLU A 28 -3.68 -2.08 -3.91
N PRO A 29 -3.85 -3.22 -3.23
CA PRO A 29 -5.14 -3.64 -2.71
C PRO A 29 -5.76 -2.59 -1.78
N THR A 30 -7.03 -2.27 -1.98
CA THR A 30 -7.79 -1.35 -1.12
C THR A 30 -8.99 -2.04 -0.51
N CYS A 31 -9.61 -1.43 0.50
CA CYS A 31 -10.88 -1.90 1.04
C CYS A 31 -12.01 -1.94 -0.03
N ASP A 32 -11.93 -1.08 -1.05
CA ASP A 32 -12.88 -1.03 -2.15
C ASP A 32 -12.58 -2.09 -3.24
N GLU A 33 -11.30 -2.35 -3.49
CA GLU A 33 -10.79 -3.30 -4.47
C GLU A 33 -9.67 -4.15 -3.82
N PRO A 34 -10.02 -5.23 -3.09
CA PRO A 34 -9.05 -6.02 -2.35
C PRO A 34 -8.22 -6.97 -3.22
N SER A 35 -8.65 -7.19 -4.46
CA SER A 35 -7.99 -8.07 -5.44
C SER A 35 -7.78 -7.33 -6.76
N PRO A 36 -6.92 -6.30 -6.80
CA PRO A 36 -6.67 -5.55 -8.01
C PRO A 36 -5.98 -6.42 -9.07
N VAL A 37 -6.35 -6.22 -10.33
CA VAL A 37 -5.77 -6.95 -11.46
C VAL A 37 -4.56 -6.18 -12.00
N ALA A 38 -3.53 -6.92 -12.43
CA ALA A 38 -2.37 -6.33 -13.08
C ALA A 38 -2.79 -5.52 -14.32
N GLY A 39 -2.38 -4.25 -14.36
CA GLY A 39 -2.58 -3.36 -15.50
C GLY A 39 -1.55 -3.57 -16.61
N LYS A 40 -1.72 -2.84 -17.71
CA LYS A 40 -0.69 -2.75 -18.76
C LYS A 40 0.38 -1.74 -18.36
N GLY A 41 1.52 -2.21 -17.84
CA GLY A 41 2.65 -1.35 -17.53
C GLY A 41 3.56 -1.90 -16.44
N MET A 42 4.53 -1.08 -16.04
CA MET A 42 5.45 -1.36 -14.94
C MET A 42 5.36 -0.22 -13.91
N ILE A 43 5.38 -0.57 -12.63
CA ILE A 43 5.46 0.39 -11.52
C ILE A 43 6.92 0.54 -11.07
N CYS A 44 7.37 1.79 -10.93
CA CYS A 44 8.72 2.17 -10.53
C CYS A 44 8.68 3.27 -9.46
N ASP A 45 7.68 3.26 -8.58
CA ASP A 45 7.50 4.30 -7.57
C ASP A 45 8.25 3.94 -6.29
N TYR A 46 9.56 4.20 -6.34
CA TYR A 46 10.48 4.00 -5.21
C TYR A 46 10.28 5.01 -4.07
N SER A 47 9.33 5.94 -4.22
CA SER A 47 9.06 7.00 -3.25
C SER A 47 7.86 6.72 -2.35
N SER A 48 7.06 5.71 -2.71
CA SER A 48 5.82 5.33 -2.02
C SER A 48 5.98 4.08 -1.16
N CYS A 49 5.16 4.01 -0.11
CA CYS A 49 5.07 2.88 0.81
C CYS A 49 3.76 2.12 0.57
N TYR A 50 3.87 0.82 0.34
CA TYR A 50 2.78 -0.07 -0.04
C TYR A 50 2.42 -1.02 1.10
N CYS A 51 1.15 -1.36 1.28
CA CYS A 51 0.69 -2.28 2.31
C CYS A 51 1.31 -3.68 2.13
N ASP A 52 1.74 -4.27 3.24
CA ASP A 52 2.19 -5.65 3.24
C ASP A 52 1.02 -6.62 3.10
N VAL A 53 1.19 -7.67 2.30
CA VAL A 53 0.22 -8.76 2.19
C VAL A 53 0.12 -9.47 3.55
N PRO A 54 -1.09 -9.77 4.08
CA PRO A 54 -2.40 -9.77 3.41
C PRO A 54 -3.29 -8.55 3.72
N THR A 55 -2.71 -7.41 4.09
CA THR A 55 -3.48 -6.20 4.42
C THR A 55 -3.87 -5.40 3.18
N VAL A 56 -4.93 -4.61 3.29
CA VAL A 56 -5.44 -3.71 2.25
C VAL A 56 -5.43 -2.27 2.77
N ARG A 57 -5.32 -1.30 1.86
CA ARG A 57 -5.39 0.13 2.20
C ARG A 57 -6.84 0.53 2.44
N ASP A 58 -7.13 0.99 3.65
CA ASP A 58 -8.34 1.75 3.91
C ASP A 58 -8.16 3.17 3.35
N THR A 59 -8.88 3.49 2.28
CA THR A 59 -8.82 4.78 1.60
C THR A 59 -9.36 5.93 2.45
N VAL A 60 -10.14 5.63 3.51
CA VAL A 60 -10.69 6.62 4.44
C VAL A 60 -9.66 7.04 5.47
N SER A 61 -8.98 6.08 6.12
CA SER A 61 -7.98 6.38 7.17
C SER A 61 -6.54 6.48 6.65
N GLY A 62 -6.26 6.00 5.43
CA GLY A 62 -4.92 5.89 4.85
C GLY A 62 -4.09 4.73 5.41
N LYS A 63 -4.65 3.91 6.31
CA LYS A 63 -3.93 2.83 7.00
C LYS A 63 -4.07 1.49 6.27
N CYS A 64 -3.06 0.65 6.43
CA CYS A 64 -3.14 -0.75 6.04
C CYS A 64 -3.87 -1.54 7.13
N VAL A 65 -4.97 -2.17 6.77
CA VAL A 65 -5.79 -2.96 7.70
C VAL A 65 -6.10 -4.34 7.11
N PRO A 66 -6.36 -5.34 7.95
CA PRO A 66 -6.98 -6.58 7.51
C PRO A 66 -8.32 -6.33 6.82
N LEU A 67 -8.68 -7.12 5.80
CA LEU A 67 -9.90 -6.93 5.01
C LEU A 67 -11.19 -6.95 5.86
N ASP A 68 -11.21 -7.74 6.93
CA ASP A 68 -12.31 -7.82 7.90
C ASP A 68 -12.47 -6.56 8.76
N GLN A 69 -11.46 -5.69 8.77
CA GLN A 69 -11.47 -4.41 9.47
C GLN A 69 -11.77 -3.22 8.54
N CYS A 70 -12.04 -3.47 7.26
CA CYS A 70 -12.44 -2.41 6.34
C CYS A 70 -13.73 -1.72 6.82
N PRO A 71 -13.82 -0.39 6.69
CA PRO A 71 -15.03 0.32 7.05
C PRO A 71 -16.19 -0.21 6.23
N LYS A 72 -17.27 -0.60 6.90
CA LYS A 72 -18.53 -0.92 6.22
C LYS A 72 -18.99 0.34 5.52
N LYS A 73 -19.09 0.30 4.19
CA LYS A 73 -19.71 1.37 3.41
C LYS A 73 -21.08 1.64 4.03
N LYS A 74 -21.27 2.82 4.61
CA LYS A 74 -22.63 3.29 4.89
C LYS A 74 -23.19 3.63 3.50
N GLU A 75 -24.15 2.85 3.02
CA GLU A 75 -25.02 3.30 1.93
C GLU A 75 -25.66 4.60 2.40
N GLU A 76 -25.27 5.72 1.79
CA GLU A 76 -25.99 7.01 1.88
C GLU A 76 -27.05 7.08 0.79
#